data_AF-A0AB33CJZ6-F1
#
_entry.id   AF-A0AB33CJZ6-F1
#
_cell.length_a   1.000
_cell.length_b   1.000
_cell.length_c   1.000
_cell.angle_alpha   90.00
_cell.angle_beta   90.00
_cell.angle_gamma   90.00
#
_symmetry.space_group_name_H-M   'P 1'
#
loop_
_entity.id
_entity.type
_entity.pdbx_description
1 polymer ?
#
loop_
_entity_poly.entity_id
_entity_poly.type
_entity_poly.pdbx_seq_one_letter_code
_entity_poly.pdbx_strand_id
1 'polypeptide(L)' 'MDLNQRFDDEEYKRHQIRVYARRVDAYSYWLIEVDVQRPDGGHYPMLSDDDHSWATLEQAFSYGRQMGRELVDQNEH' A
#
# COMPACT_ATOMS: atom_id res chain seq x y z
N MET A 1 13.59 -19.26 4.51
CA MET A 1 13.07 -17.93 4.87
C MET A 1 11.65 -17.89 4.33
N ASP A 2 10.67 -17.87 5.23
CA ASP A 2 9.25 -17.85 4.87
C ASP A 2 8.82 -16.40 4.65
N LEU A 3 8.69 -16.00 3.39
CA LEU A 3 8.18 -14.68 3.02
C LEU A 3 6.72 -14.59 3.47
N ASN A 4 6.41 -13.65 4.36
CA ASN A 4 5.04 -13.40 4.79
C ASN A 4 4.49 -12.21 4.02
N GLN A 5 3.52 -12.47 3.14
CA GLN A 5 2.86 -11.46 2.32
C GLN A 5 1.39 -11.38 2.66
N ARG A 6 0.87 -10.15 2.70
CA ARG A 6 -0.52 -9.82 3.01
C ARG A 6 -0.94 -8.65 2.12
N PHE A 7 -2.24 -8.60 1.82
CA PHE A 7 -2.82 -7.60 0.93
C PHE A 7 -4.04 -6.99 1.61
N ASP A 8 -4.25 -5.69 1.40
CA ASP A 8 -5.46 -4.97 1.79
C ASP A 8 -5.94 -4.16 0.58
N ASP A 9 -7.22 -4.26 0.27
CA ASP A 9 -7.85 -3.59 -0.85
C ASP A 9 -8.88 -2.59 -0.32
N GLU A 10 -8.87 -1.37 -0.84
CA GLU A 10 -9.84 -0.33 -0.54
C GLU A 10 -10.25 0.43 -1.80
N GLU A 11 -11.53 0.77 -1.94
CA GLU A 11 -11.98 1.74 -2.93
C GLU A 11 -12.05 3.15 -2.32
N TYR A 12 -11.41 4.12 -2.98
CA TYR A 12 -11.44 5.53 -2.61
C TYR A 12 -11.68 6.42 -3.83
N LYS A 13 -12.75 7.23 -3.83
CA LYS A 13 -13.13 8.10 -4.98
C LYS A 13 -13.10 7.37 -6.34
N ARG A 14 -13.67 6.16 -6.40
CA ARG A 14 -13.67 5.28 -7.59
C ARG A 14 -12.29 4.79 -8.05
N HIS A 15 -11.24 5.03 -7.28
CA HIS A 15 -9.92 4.42 -7.47
C HIS A 15 -9.82 3.20 -6.57
N GLN A 16 -9.20 2.13 -7.07
CA GLN A 16 -8.88 0.95 -6.26
C GLN A 16 -7.47 1.12 -5.71
N ILE A 17 -7.32 1.13 -4.40
CA ILE A 17 -6.04 1.16 -3.70
C ILE A 17 -5.77 -0.24 -3.18
N ARG A 18 -4.64 -0.83 -3.58
CA ARG A 18 -4.17 -2.11 -3.09
C ARG A 18 -2.84 -1.94 -2.37
N VAL A 19 -2.82 -2.26 -1.09
CA VAL A 19 -1.62 -2.24 -0.26
C VAL A 19 -1.05 -3.64 -0.15
N TYR A 20 0.20 -3.79 -0.56
CA TYR A 20 1.00 -5.01 -0.50
C TYR A 20 1.93 -4.90 0.70
N ALA A 21 1.73 -5.69 1.75
CA ALA A 21 2.65 -5.74 2.88
C ALA A 21 3.47 -7.03 2.83
N ARG A 22 4.80 -6.92 2.89
CA ARG A 22 5.72 -8.06 2.90
C ARG A 22 6.76 -7.96 4.01
N ARG A 23 7.13 -9.09 4.61
CA ARG A 23 8.29 -9.19 5.51
C ARG A 23 9.05 -10.50 5.29
N VAL A 24 10.36 -10.46 5.53
CA VAL A 24 11.28 -11.58 5.26
C VAL A 24 11.20 -12.68 6.33
N ASP A 25 10.84 -12.32 7.56
CA ASP A 25 10.59 -13.24 8.67
C ASP A 25 9.65 -12.61 9.73
N ALA A 26 9.32 -13.36 10.79
CA ALA A 26 8.36 -12.93 11.81
C ALA A 26 8.82 -11.77 12.70
N TYR A 27 10.13 -11.48 12.72
CA TYR A 27 10.78 -10.44 13.52
C TYR A 27 11.19 -9.23 12.69
N SER A 28 11.24 -9.39 11.37
CA SER A 28 11.43 -8.31 10.39
C SER A 28 10.22 -7.37 10.36
N TYR A 29 10.51 -6.10 10.08
CA TYR A 29 9.49 -5.11 9.81
C TYR A 29 8.74 -5.41 8.52
N TRP A 30 7.51 -4.90 8.44
CA TRP A 30 6.76 -4.89 7.20
C TRP A 30 7.32 -3.83 6.27
N LEU A 31 7.48 -4.17 5.00
CA LEU A 31 7.68 -3.26 3.88
C LEU A 31 6.35 -3.18 3.14
N ILE A 32 6.01 -2.01 2.60
CA ILE A 32 4.77 -1.86 1.82
C ILE A 32 5.03 -1.36 0.41
N GLU A 33 4.16 -1.83 -0.48
CA GLU A 33 3.99 -1.26 -1.80
C GLU A 33 2.51 -0.94 -2.00
N VAL A 34 2.19 0.16 -2.67
CA VAL A 34 0.83 0.63 -2.90
C VAL A 34 0.62 0.76 -4.39
N ASP A 35 -0.34 0.01 -4.90
CA ASP A 35 -0.85 0.14 -6.27
C ASP A 35 -2.17 0.89 -6.22
N VAL A 36 -2.33 1.86 -7.13
CA VAL A 36 -3.57 2.62 -7.23
C VAL A 36 -4.06 2.56 -8.67
N GLN A 37 -5.18 1.87 -8.86
CA GLN A 37 -5.87 1.78 -10.13
C GLN A 37 -6.88 2.93 -10.27
N ARG A 38 -6.78 3.64 -11.38
CA ARG A 38 -7.69 4.70 -11.81
C ARG A 38 -9.00 4.14 -12.37
N PRO A 39 -10.08 4.95 -12.38
CA PRO A 39 -11.37 4.54 -12.93
C PRO A 39 -11.34 4.15 -14.42
N ASP A 40 -10.37 4.66 -15.18
CA ASP A 40 -10.16 4.35 -16.60
C ASP A 40 -9.42 3.00 -16.82
N GLY A 41 -9.09 2.30 -15.73
CA GLY A 41 -8.33 1.04 -15.73
C GLY A 41 -6.81 1.24 -15.80
N GLY A 42 -6.34 2.49 -15.91
CA GLY A 42 -4.91 2.82 -15.81
C GLY A 42 -4.44 2.75 -14.37
N HIS A 43 -3.12 2.77 -14.16
CA HIS A 43 -2.52 2.80 -12.82
C HIS A 43 -1.76 4.11 -12.62
N TYR A 44 -1.72 4.61 -11.39
CA TYR A 44 -0.74 5.62 -10.98
C TYR A 44 0.64 4.98 -10.75
N PRO A 45 1.73 5.76 -10.66
CA PRO A 45 3.02 5.23 -10.25
C PRO A 45 2.93 4.48 -8.92
N MET A 46 3.47 3.27 -8.89
CA MET A 46 3.51 2.44 -7.69
C MET A 46 4.32 3.14 -6.61
N LEU A 47 3.76 3.22 -5.40
CA LEU A 47 4.47 3.76 -4.25
C LEU A 47 5.10 2.60 -3.49
N SER A 48 6.32 2.78 -3.02
CA SER A 48 6.98 1.83 -2.12
C SER A 48 7.55 2.61 -0.95
N ASP A 49 7.41 2.06 0.24
CA ASP A 49 8.10 2.57 1.41
C ASP A 49 8.81 1.42 2.11
N ASP A 50 10.13 1.46 2.00
CA ASP A 50 11.08 0.53 2.61
C ASP A 50 11.85 1.13 3.78
N ASP A 51 11.65 2.42 4.07
CA ASP A 51 12.33 3.17 5.13
C ASP A 51 11.56 3.05 6.46
N HIS A 52 10.24 3.02 6.40
CA HIS A 52 9.39 2.87 7.57
C HIS A 52 9.25 1.41 7.98
N SER A 53 9.60 1.19 9.24
CA SER A 53 9.66 -0.10 9.88
C SER A 53 8.39 -0.34 10.72
N TRP A 54 7.26 -0.73 10.10
CA TRP A 54 6.02 -0.97 10.88
C TRP A 54 6.11 -2.26 11.68
N ALA A 55 5.86 -2.14 12.99
CA ALA A 55 5.87 -3.27 13.92
C ALA A 55 4.64 -4.20 13.72
N THR A 56 3.54 -3.65 13.22
CA THR A 56 2.31 -4.42 12.97
C THR A 56 1.82 -4.28 11.54
N LEU A 57 1.11 -5.33 11.08
CA LEU A 57 0.49 -5.34 9.76
C LEU A 57 -0.58 -4.26 9.62
N GLU A 58 -1.34 -3.99 10.69
CA GLU A 58 -2.39 -2.98 10.70
C GLU A 58 -1.84 -1.56 10.51
N GLN A 59 -0.67 -1.26 11.11
CA GLN A 59 0.01 0.02 10.88
C GLN A 59 0.48 0.15 9.43
N ALA A 60 1.08 -0.91 8.88
CA ALA A 60 1.52 -0.96 7.49
C ALA A 60 0.36 -0.71 6.52
N PHE A 61 -0.78 -1.38 6.73
CA PHE A 61 -1.97 -1.17 5.92
C PHE A 61 -2.60 0.20 6.09
N SER A 62 -2.73 0.70 7.33
CA SER A 62 -3.27 2.03 7.57
C SER A 62 -2.44 3.11 6.86
N TYR A 63 -1.11 2.99 6.91
CA TYR A 63 -0.21 3.92 6.24
C TYR A 63 -0.27 3.80 4.72
N GLY A 64 -0.23 2.57 4.18
CA GLY A 64 -0.34 2.36 2.73
C GLY A 64 -1.65 2.87 2.15
N ARG A 65 -2.77 2.72 2.86
CA ARG A 65 -4.05 3.30 2.45
C ARG A 65 -3.99 4.82 2.43
N GLN A 66 -3.40 5.43 3.45
CA GLN A 66 -3.24 6.88 3.49
C GLN A 66 -2.40 7.38 2.29
N MET A 67 -1.27 6.74 1.99
CA MET A 67 -0.44 7.08 0.82
C MET A 67 -1.23 6.98 -0.49
N GLY A 68 -2.01 5.90 -0.66
CA GLY A 68 -2.85 5.71 -1.84
C GLY A 68 -3.90 6.82 -1.99
N ARG A 69 -4.56 7.21 -0.89
CA ARG A 69 -5.53 8.30 -0.88
C ARG A 69 -4.89 9.65 -1.20
N GLU A 70 -3.75 9.96 -0.61
CA GLU A 70 -2.98 11.18 -0.90
C GLU A 70 -2.59 11.25 -2.38
N LEU A 71 -2.19 10.12 -2.98
CA LEU A 71 -1.89 10.05 -4.42
C LEU A 71 -3.13 10.33 -5.26
N VAL A 72 -4.28 9.76 -4.91
CA VAL A 72 -5.55 10.06 -5.59
C VAL A 72 -5.88 11.54 -5.47
N ASP A 73 -5.80 12.10 -4.27
CA ASP A 73 -6.10 13.51 -4.00
C ASP A 73 -5.19 14.48 -4.76
N GLN A 74 -3.93 14.12 -4.98
CA GLN A 74 -2.98 14.94 -5.75
C GLN A 74 -3.22 14.88 -7.27
N ASN A 75 -3.86 13.82 -7.77
CA ASN A 75 -4.06 13.61 -9.21
C ASN A 75 -5.50 13.88 -9.67
N GLU A 76 -6.48 13.90 -8.77
CA GLU A 76 -7.84 14.40 -9.04
C GLU A 76 -7.92 15.93 -8.85
N HIS A 77 -7.50 16.68 -9.86
CA HIS A 77 -7.74 18.13 -9.99
C HIS A 77 -8.92 18.44 -10.93
#